data_AF-A0A9C9FX94-F1
#
_entry.id   AF-A0A9C9FX94-F1
#
_cell.length_a   1.000
_cell.length_b   1.000
_cell.length_c   1.000
_cell.angle_alpha   90.00
_cell.angle_beta   90.00
_cell.angle_gamma   90.00
#
_symmetry.space_group_name_H-M   'P 1'
#
loop_
_entity.id
_entity.type
_entity.pdbx_description
1 polymer ?
#
loop_
_entity_poly.entity_id
_entity_poly.type
_entity_poly.pdbx_seq_one_letter_code
_entity_poly.pdbx_strand_id
1 'polypeptide(L)'
;MKLPIVILLSGNGSNLQKLIDASTADLPIRICAVISNNPNAYGLERARKAGIRALVVDHRSYDDRPAFECALQKAVDVFTPRLLVLAGFMRILGAEFVRHYPLRLINIHPSLLPRFRGLHTHERALSGGVSTHG
;
A
#
# COMPACT_ATOMS: atom_id res chain seq x y z
N MET A 1 15.20 14.85 10.16
CA MET A 1 15.27 13.37 9.95
C MET A 1 14.10 12.94 9.09
N LYS A 2 14.31 12.07 8.08
CA LYS A 2 13.23 11.55 7.22
C LYS A 2 12.52 10.36 7.90
N LEU A 3 11.19 10.31 7.88
CA LEU A 3 10.37 9.25 8.45
C LEU A 3 10.49 7.97 7.60
N PRO A 4 11.02 6.84 8.13
CA PRO A 4 11.15 5.60 7.35
C PRO A 4 9.78 4.94 7.15
N ILE A 5 9.43 4.66 5.91
CA ILE A 5 8.16 4.04 5.54
C ILE A 5 8.36 2.81 4.67
N VAL A 6 7.42 1.88 4.74
CA VAL A 6 7.26 0.79 3.76
C VAL A 6 5.91 0.97 3.06
N ILE A 7 5.86 0.74 1.76
CA ILE A 7 4.64 0.87 0.95
C ILE A 7 4.19 -0.52 0.49
N LEU A 8 2.91 -0.83 0.68
CA LEU A 8 2.26 -2.03 0.13
C LEU A 8 1.39 -1.67 -1.08
N LEU A 9 1.46 -2.44 -2.16
CA LEU A 9 0.66 -2.24 -3.38
C LEU A 9 0.34 -3.55 -4.11
N SER A 10 -0.63 -3.53 -5.03
CA SER A 10 -0.98 -4.71 -5.85
C SER A 10 -0.96 -4.48 -7.37
N GLY A 11 -0.80 -3.23 -7.82
CA GLY A 11 -1.05 -2.85 -9.22
C GLY A 11 -0.16 -1.74 -9.75
N ASN A 12 -0.76 -0.77 -10.45
CA ASN A 12 -0.04 0.26 -11.24
C ASN A 12 0.95 1.11 -10.42
N GLY A 13 0.62 1.39 -9.16
CA GLY A 13 1.46 2.21 -8.28
C GLY A 13 1.44 3.71 -8.62
N SER A 14 0.31 4.27 -9.06
CA SER A 14 0.18 5.72 -9.27
C SER A 14 0.39 6.52 -7.99
N ASN A 15 -0.20 6.10 -6.87
CA ASN A 15 0.05 6.71 -5.55
C ASN A 15 1.51 6.54 -5.10
N LEU A 16 2.13 5.38 -5.40
CA LEU A 16 3.56 5.19 -5.17
C LEU A 16 4.38 6.23 -5.93
N GLN A 17 4.10 6.46 -7.22
CA GLN A 17 4.82 7.46 -8.02
C GLN A 17 4.74 8.84 -7.37
N LYS A 18 3.54 9.26 -6.95
CA LYS A 18 3.35 10.54 -6.25
C LYS A 18 4.16 10.64 -4.95
N LEU A 19 4.26 9.55 -4.18
CA LEU A 19 5.09 9.51 -2.97
C LEU A 19 6.59 9.57 -3.28
N ILE A 20 7.05 8.93 -4.36
CA ILE A 20 8.44 9.01 -4.84
C ILE A 20 8.77 10.44 -5.23
N ASP A 21 7.92 11.05 -6.08
CA ASP A 21 8.10 12.42 -6.56
C ASP A 21 8.13 13.40 -5.37
N ALA A 22 7.18 13.30 -4.44
CA ALA A 22 7.10 14.15 -3.26
C ALA A 22 8.30 13.94 -2.31
N SER A 23 8.73 12.70 -2.10
CA SER A 23 9.92 12.39 -1.27
C SER A 23 11.22 12.96 -1.84
N THR A 24 11.26 13.16 -3.16
CA THR A 24 12.38 13.77 -3.88
C THR A 24 12.32 15.30 -3.79
N ALA A 25 11.11 15.86 -3.76
CA ALA A 25 10.88 17.29 -3.71
C ALA A 25 11.02 17.95 -2.33
N ASP A 26 10.86 17.20 -1.23
CA ASP A 26 11.20 17.53 0.19
C ASP A 26 10.21 16.96 1.21
N LEU A 27 9.24 16.14 0.80
CA LEU A 27 8.40 15.42 1.76
C LEU A 27 9.31 14.61 2.72
N PRO A 28 9.18 14.78 4.05
CA PRO A 28 10.16 14.28 5.02
C PRO A 28 9.97 12.78 5.31
N ILE A 29 9.91 11.96 4.25
CA ILE A 29 9.80 10.50 4.30
C ILE A 29 11.02 9.86 3.64
N ARG A 30 11.32 8.62 4.03
CA ARG A 30 12.27 7.74 3.36
C ARG A 30 11.54 6.45 3.02
N ILE A 31 11.31 6.19 1.74
CA ILE A 31 10.70 4.95 1.28
C ILE A 31 11.75 3.84 1.35
N CYS A 32 11.71 3.03 2.42
CA CYS A 32 12.68 1.97 2.66
C CYS A 32 12.49 0.80 1.69
N ALA A 33 11.22 0.43 1.44
CA ALA A 33 10.86 -0.63 0.51
C ALA A 33 9.44 -0.46 -0.03
N VAL A 34 9.22 -1.05 -1.20
CA VAL A 34 7.91 -1.29 -1.80
C VAL A 34 7.70 -2.79 -1.88
N ILE A 35 6.60 -3.28 -1.32
CA ILE A 35 6.28 -4.70 -1.30
C ILE A 35 4.95 -4.91 -2.02
N SER A 36 4.92 -5.87 -2.94
CA SER A 36 3.68 -6.26 -3.62
C SER A 36 3.29 -7.69 -3.35
N ASN A 37 1.98 -7.93 -3.23
CA ASN A 37 1.43 -9.28 -3.25
C ASN A 37 1.26 -9.85 -4.67
N ASN A 38 1.59 -9.07 -5.70
CA ASN A 38 1.47 -9.44 -7.11
C ASN A 38 2.84 -9.22 -7.81
N PRO A 39 3.50 -10.29 -8.31
CA PRO A 39 4.79 -10.18 -9.01
C PRO A 39 4.73 -9.30 -10.26
N ASN A 40 3.55 -9.17 -10.87
CA ASN A 40 3.34 -8.41 -12.11
C ASN A 40 2.91 -6.95 -11.85
N ALA A 41 2.93 -6.50 -10.60
CA ALA A 41 2.54 -5.13 -10.28
C ALA A 41 3.54 -4.13 -10.87
N TYR A 42 3.08 -3.26 -11.78
CA TYR A 42 3.93 -2.24 -12.39
C TYR A 42 4.54 -1.25 -11.37
N GLY A 43 3.93 -1.11 -10.19
CA GLY A 43 4.52 -0.36 -9.07
C GLY A 43 5.89 -0.86 -8.63
N LEU A 44 6.22 -2.15 -8.83
CA LEU A 44 7.55 -2.69 -8.56
C LEU A 44 8.60 -2.08 -9.51
N GLU A 45 8.26 -1.92 -10.80
CA GLU A 45 9.16 -1.27 -11.76
C GLU A 45 9.41 0.19 -11.42
N ARG A 46 8.36 0.91 -10.96
CA ARG A 46 8.51 2.29 -10.48
C ARG A 46 9.48 2.38 -9.31
N ALA A 47 9.35 1.46 -8.35
CA ALA A 47 10.24 1.40 -7.20
C ALA A 47 11.70 1.15 -7.62
N ARG A 48 11.94 0.16 -8.49
CA ARG A 48 13.29 -0.16 -9.00
C ARG A 48 13.92 1.02 -9.75
N LYS A 49 13.15 1.70 -10.62
CA LYS A 49 13.61 2.89 -11.35
C LYS A 49 14.01 4.04 -10.42
N ALA A 50 13.37 4.14 -9.26
CA ALA A 50 13.70 5.13 -8.23
C ALA A 50 14.81 4.68 -7.26
N GLY A 51 15.44 3.52 -7.49
CA GLY A 51 16.47 2.97 -6.59
C GLY A 51 15.92 2.45 -5.26
N ILE A 52 14.61 2.22 -5.15
CA ILE A 52 13.95 1.73 -3.94
C ILE A 52 13.90 0.20 -3.99
N ARG A 53 14.12 -0.45 -2.84
CA ARG A 53 14.00 -1.90 -2.72
C ARG A 53 12.56 -2.35 -3.07
N ALA A 54 12.43 -3.15 -4.12
CA ALA A 54 11.16 -3.73 -4.56
C ALA A 54 11.12 -5.22 -4.21
N LEU A 55 10.12 -5.66 -3.45
CA LEU A 55 9.94 -7.05 -3.02
C LEU A 55 8.58 -7.59 -3.46
N VAL A 56 8.54 -8.89 -3.69
CA VAL A 56 7.31 -9.63 -3.94
C VAL A 56 7.10 -10.62 -2.80
N VAL A 57 5.90 -10.59 -2.23
CA VAL A 57 5.39 -11.64 -1.33
C VAL A 57 4.11 -12.16 -1.98
N ASP A 58 4.23 -13.08 -2.93
CA ASP A 58 3.07 -13.54 -3.69
C ASP A 58 2.12 -14.33 -2.80
N HIS A 59 0.95 -13.77 -2.53
CA HIS A 59 -0.09 -14.39 -1.72
C HIS A 59 -0.59 -15.74 -2.25
N ARG A 60 -0.33 -16.05 -3.53
CA ARG A 60 -0.68 -17.34 -4.15
C ARG A 60 0.34 -18.44 -3.86
N SER A 61 1.49 -18.09 -3.28
CA SER A 61 2.53 -19.04 -2.86
C SER A 61 2.32 -19.57 -1.43
N TYR A 62 1.19 -19.28 -0.79
CA TYR A 62 0.90 -19.66 0.58
C TYR A 62 -0.47 -20.35 0.65
N ASP A 63 -0.57 -21.37 1.49
CA ASP A 63 -1.78 -22.20 1.62
C ASP A 63 -2.96 -21.41 2.21
N ASP A 64 -2.67 -20.43 3.06
CA ASP A 64 -3.68 -19.63 3.73
C ASP A 64 -3.24 -18.17 3.97
N ARG A 65 -4.21 -17.37 4.43
CA ARG A 65 -4.00 -15.96 4.74
C ARG A 65 -3.01 -15.77 5.91
N PRO A 66 -3.10 -16.47 7.04
CA PRO A 66 -2.11 -16.35 8.13
C PRO A 66 -0.66 -16.59 7.69
N ALA A 67 -0.41 -17.62 6.87
CA ALA A 67 0.92 -17.92 6.36
C ALA A 67 1.45 -16.78 5.46
N PHE A 68 0.61 -16.29 4.55
CA PHE A 68 0.92 -15.11 3.74
C PHE A 68 1.20 -13.86 4.59
N GLU A 69 0.35 -13.56 5.58
CA GLU A 69 0.49 -12.37 6.43
C GLU A 69 1.74 -12.45 7.30
N CYS A 70 2.10 -13.64 7.81
CA CYS A 70 3.36 -13.87 8.54
C CYS A 70 4.58 -13.58 7.65
N ALA A 71 4.58 -14.06 6.41
CA ALA A 71 5.65 -13.77 5.46
C ALA A 71 5.71 -12.29 5.07
N LEU A 72 4.56 -11.66 4.85
CA LEU A 72 4.45 -10.24 4.56
C LEU A 72 4.99 -9.39 5.72
N GLN A 73 4.60 -9.72 6.95
CA GLN A 73 5.06 -9.04 8.17
C GLN A 73 6.58 -9.14 8.31
N LYS A 74 7.15 -10.34 8.15
CA LYS A 74 8.61 -10.54 8.16
C LYS A 74 9.30 -9.68 7.10
N ALA A 75 8.77 -9.64 5.88
CA ALA A 75 9.34 -8.83 4.81
C ALA A 75 9.28 -7.32 5.11
N VAL A 76 8.24 -6.85 5.80
CA VAL A 76 8.11 -5.46 6.25
C VAL A 76 9.08 -5.15 7.40
N ASP A 77 9.18 -6.03 8.40
CA ASP A 77 9.86 -5.77 9.67
C ASP A 77 11.38 -5.64 9.53
N VAL A 78 11.98 -6.30 8.53
CA VAL A 78 13.42 -6.16 8.21
C VAL A 78 13.82 -4.70 7.95
N PHE A 79 12.88 -3.85 7.52
CA PHE A 79 13.13 -2.43 7.25
C PHE A 79 12.86 -1.51 8.44
N THR A 80 12.39 -2.05 9.58
CA THR A 80 12.03 -1.31 10.79
C THR A 80 11.22 -0.02 10.52
N PRO A 81 10.13 -0.07 9.72
CA PRO A 81 9.41 1.13 9.33
C PRO A 81 8.72 1.80 10.53
N ARG A 82 8.69 3.13 10.51
CA ARG A 82 7.87 3.92 11.44
C ARG A 82 6.44 4.12 10.93
N LEU A 83 6.18 3.88 9.65
CA LEU A 83 4.85 3.90 9.05
C LEU A 83 4.75 2.89 7.90
N LEU A 84 3.64 2.16 7.84
CA LEU A 84 3.24 1.28 6.75
C LEU A 84 2.11 1.95 5.95
N VAL A 85 2.32 2.12 4.65
CA VAL A 85 1.40 2.86 3.77
C VAL A 85 0.79 1.90 2.75
N LEU A 86 -0.54 1.78 2.75
CA LEU A 86 -1.29 1.03 1.75
C LEU A 86 -1.59 1.94 0.56
N ALA A 87 -0.98 1.66 -0.59
CA ALA A 87 -1.10 2.45 -1.82
C ALA A 87 -1.67 1.59 -2.95
N GLY A 88 -2.97 1.27 -2.83
CA GLY A 88 -3.62 0.35 -3.76
C GLY A 88 -3.28 -1.12 -3.48
N PHE A 89 -3.22 -1.49 -2.20
CA PHE A 89 -3.06 -2.87 -1.75
C PHE A 89 -4.43 -3.56 -1.69
N MET A 90 -4.63 -4.59 -2.50
CA MET A 90 -5.94 -5.20 -2.80
C MET A 90 -6.22 -6.47 -1.99
N ARG A 91 -5.56 -6.65 -0.83
CA ARG A 91 -5.83 -7.75 0.11
C ARG A 91 -6.28 -7.17 1.44
N ILE A 92 -7.34 -7.77 2.01
CA ILE A 92 -7.79 -7.46 3.37
C ILE A 92 -6.76 -8.02 4.34
N LEU A 93 -6.23 -7.16 5.21
CA LEU A 93 -5.32 -7.53 6.28
C LEU A 93 -6.10 -8.02 7.50
N GLY A 94 -5.66 -9.14 8.07
CA GLY A 94 -6.19 -9.71 9.29
C GLY A 94 -5.90 -8.85 10.52
N ALA A 95 -6.64 -9.12 11.60
CA ALA A 95 -6.55 -8.35 12.83
C ALA A 95 -5.16 -8.45 13.51
N GLU A 96 -4.50 -9.61 13.43
CA GLU A 96 -3.14 -9.77 13.97
C GLU A 96 -2.13 -8.88 13.25
N PHE A 97 -2.16 -8.86 11.91
CA PHE A 97 -1.30 -8.00 11.12
C PHE A 97 -1.51 -6.52 11.47
N VAL A 98 -2.77 -6.08 11.59
CA VAL A 98 -3.09 -4.69 11.94
C VAL A 98 -2.63 -4.36 13.37
N ARG A 99 -2.82 -5.27 14.33
CA ARG A 99 -2.36 -5.10 15.72
C ARG A 99 -0.85 -4.98 15.85
N HIS A 100 -0.08 -5.62 14.98
CA HIS A 100 1.38 -5.55 14.97
C HIS A 100 1.92 -4.16 14.56
N TYR A 101 1.14 -3.38 13.80
CA TYR A 101 1.46 -2.01 13.40
C TYR A 101 0.52 -0.97 14.04
N PRO A 102 0.45 -0.90 15.39
CA PRO A 102 -0.53 -0.05 16.07
C PRO A 102 -0.24 1.42 15.76
N LEU A 103 -1.26 2.15 15.29
CA LEU A 103 -1.16 3.57 14.91
C LEU A 103 -0.09 3.87 13.83
N ARG A 104 0.42 2.84 13.15
CA ARG A 104 1.48 2.94 12.13
C ARG A 104 1.04 2.39 10.78
N LEU A 105 -0.26 2.28 10.53
CA LEU A 105 -0.82 1.77 9.28
C LEU A 105 -1.85 2.77 8.73
N ILE A 106 -1.65 3.24 7.50
CA ILE A 106 -2.57 4.14 6.81
C ILE A 106 -2.92 3.63 5.42
N ASN A 107 -4.09 4.02 4.93
CA ASN A 107 -4.56 3.70 3.58
C ASN A 107 -5.20 4.94 2.95
N ILE A 108 -5.06 5.07 1.63
CA ILE A 108 -5.86 5.99 0.83
C ILE A 108 -6.97 5.22 0.11
N HIS A 109 -8.18 5.73 0.17
CA HIS A 109 -9.36 5.12 -0.44
C HIS A 109 -10.08 6.17 -1.30
N PRO A 110 -10.42 5.89 -2.57
CA PRO A 110 -10.98 6.86 -3.50
C PRO A 110 -12.49 7.06 -3.27
N SER A 111 -12.87 7.36 -2.04
CA SER A 111 -14.21 7.83 -1.69
C SER A 111 -14.16 8.66 -0.41
N LEU A 112 -15.06 9.63 -0.29
CA LEU A 112 -15.36 10.31 0.98
C LEU A 112 -16.04 9.35 1.97
N LEU A 113 -15.23 8.60 2.72
CA LEU A 113 -15.69 7.65 3.73
C LEU A 113 -16.61 8.35 4.76
N PRO A 114 -17.66 7.67 5.26
CA PRO A 114 -17.97 6.25 5.09
C PRO A 114 -18.71 5.88 3.79
N ARG A 115 -18.92 6.83 2.86
CA ARG A 115 -19.60 6.56 1.58
C ARG A 115 -18.73 5.67 0.69
N PHE A 116 -19.37 4.90 -0.19
CA PHE A 116 -18.73 4.10 -1.25
C PHE A 116 -17.50 3.27 -0.81
N ARG A 117 -17.58 2.58 0.33
CA ARG A 117 -16.62 1.53 0.70
C ARG A 117 -16.55 0.43 -0.36
N GLY A 118 -15.39 -0.18 -0.53
CA GLY A 118 -15.18 -1.28 -1.47
C GLY A 118 -14.79 -0.82 -2.87
N LEU A 119 -15.15 -1.60 -3.89
CA LEU A 119 -14.74 -1.38 -5.27
C LEU A 119 -15.70 -0.45 -6.03
N HIS A 120 -15.28 -0.02 -7.23
CA HIS A 120 -16.07 0.76 -8.19
C HIS A 120 -16.66 2.06 -7.61
N THR A 121 -15.87 2.77 -6.81
CA THR A 121 -16.34 3.94 -6.06
C THR A 121 -16.86 5.05 -6.98
N HIS A 122 -16.17 5.31 -8.09
CA HIS A 122 -16.53 6.34 -9.07
C HIS A 122 -17.84 6.00 -9.81
N GLU A 123 -17.96 4.77 -10.32
CA GLU A 123 -19.18 4.30 -11.01
C GLU A 123 -20.39 4.41 -10.08
N ARG A 124 -20.25 3.94 -8.84
CA ARG A 124 -21.33 4.03 -7.84
C ARG A 124 -21.68 5.46 -7.45
N ALA A 125 -20.71 6.38 -7.44
CA ALA A 125 -20.97 7.79 -7.21
C ALA A 125 -21.79 8.40 -8.37
N LEU A 126 -21.39 8.12 -9.61
CA LEU A 126 -22.10 8.58 -10.81
C LEU A 126 -23.51 8.00 -10.89
N SER A 127 -23.67 6.68 -10.74
CA SER A 127 -24.99 6.03 -10.73
C SER A 127 -25.87 6.50 -9.58
N GLY A 128 -25.27 6.89 -8.45
CA GLY A 128 -25.99 7.46 -7.30
C GLY A 128 -26.38 8.92 -7.47
N GLY A 129 -26.01 9.58 -8.58
CA GLY A 129 -26.37 10.96 -8.87
C GLY A 129 -25.79 11.97 -7.87
N VAL A 130 -24.66 11.65 -7.22
CA VAL A 130 -24.11 12.51 -6.18
C VAL A 130 -23.33 13.67 -6.80
N SER A 131 -23.50 14.87 -6.25
CA SER A 131 -22.81 16.08 -6.74
C SER A 131 -21.37 16.21 -6.24
N THR A 132 -20.93 15.35 -5.29
CA THR A 132 -19.59 15.42 -4.71
C THR A 132 -19.04 14.01 -4.44
N HIS A 133 -17.78 13.82 -4.81
CA HIS A 133 -16.97 12.62 -4.62
C HIS A 133 -15.51 13.04 -4.44
N GLY A 134 -14.67 12.17 -3.88
CA GLY A 134 -13.26 12.44 -3.54
C GLY A 134 -12.60 11.22 -2.97
#